data_AF-A0A7X8JCY9-F1
#
_entry.id   AF-A0A7X8JCY9-F1
#
_cell.length_a   1.000
_cell.length_b   1.000
_cell.length_c   1.000
_cell.angle_alpha   90.00
_cell.angle_beta   90.00
_cell.angle_gamma   90.00
#
_symmetry.space_group_name_H-M   'P 1'
#
loop_
_entity.id
_entity.type
_entity.pdbx_description
1 polymer ?
#
loop_
_entity_poly.entity_id
_entity_poly.type
_entity_poly.pdbx_seq_one_letter_code
_entity_poly.pdbx_strand_id
1 'polypeptide(L)' 'MIIFIIILFVVAAGIYTFSYGIYLAKKEKNALAAFGTIFLSLITVAAPVIMLILKY' A
#
# COMPACT_ATOMS: atom_id res chain seq x y z
N MET A 1 -15.76 -14.41 -5.32
CA MET A 1 -15.58 -14.42 -3.85
C MET A 1 -14.10 -14.33 -3.45
N ILE A 2 -13.23 -15.26 -3.89
CA ILE A 2 -11.78 -15.24 -3.56
C ILE A 2 -11.06 -13.95 -3.96
N ILE A 3 -11.35 -13.39 -5.14
CA ILE A 3 -10.72 -12.15 -5.63
C ILE A 3 -10.99 -10.96 -4.70
N PHE A 4 -12.19 -10.85 -4.14
CA PHE A 4 -12.55 -9.76 -3.22
C PHE A 4 -11.79 -9.86 -1.89
N ILE A 5 -11.56 -11.08 -1.40
CA ILE A 5 -10.77 -11.33 -0.18
C ILE A 5 -9.30 -10.93 -0.43
N ILE A 6 -8.73 -11.31 -1.58
CA ILE A 6 -7.35 -10.94 -1.95
C ILE A 6 -7.20 -9.41 -2.02
N ILE A 7 -8.16 -8.72 -2.64
CA ILE A 7 -8.14 -7.25 -2.72
C ILE A 7 -8.19 -6.63 -1.33
N LEU A 8 -9.03 -7.15 -0.42
CA LEU A 8 -9.10 -6.68 0.96
C LEU A 8 -7.75 -6.83 1.69
N PHE A 9 -7.08 -7.98 1.54
CA PHE A 9 -5.75 -8.23 2.11
C PHE A 9 -4.69 -7.28 1.54
N VAL A 10 -4.72 -7.05 0.22
CA VAL A 10 -3.77 -6.15 -0.45
C VAL A 10 -3.96 -4.70 0.02
N VAL A 11 -5.21 -4.24 0.19
CA VAL A 11 -5.52 -2.91 0.73
C VAL A 11 -5.08 -2.80 2.19
N ALA A 12 -5.34 -3.80 3.02
CA ALA A 12 -4.90 -3.82 4.41
C ALA A 12 -3.37 -3.78 4.53
N ALA A 13 -2.66 -4.55 3.69
CA ALA A 13 -1.20 -4.52 3.62
C ALA A 13 -0.67 -3.15 3.17
N GLY A 14 -1.35 -2.49 2.21
CA GLY A 14 -1.03 -1.13 1.79
C GLY A 14 -1.15 -0.12 2.94
N ILE A 15 -2.24 -0.15 3.71
CA ILE A 15 -2.45 0.75 4.86
C ILE A 15 -1.38 0.54 5.94
N TYR A 16 -1.02 -0.72 6.21
CA TYR A 16 0.05 -1.04 7.16
C TYR A 16 1.41 -0.51 6.67
N THR A 17 1.72 -0.73 5.38
CA THR A 17 2.96 -0.25 4.75
C THR A 17 3.06 1.27 4.77
N PHE A 18 1.96 1.98 4.55
CA PHE A 18 1.89 3.44 4.68
C PHE A 18 2.18 3.90 6.12
N SER A 19 1.56 3.25 7.09
CA SER A 19 1.77 3.55 8.52
C SER A 19 3.22 3.29 8.94
N TYR A 20 3.84 2.22 8.41
CA TYR A 20 5.25 1.90 8.62
C TYR A 20 6.17 2.95 7.98
N GLY A 21 5.84 3.46 6.80
CA GLY A 21 6.60 4.54 6.17
C GLY A 21 6.56 5.85 6.97
N ILE A 22 5.41 6.20 7.55
CA ILE A 22 5.31 7.34 8.49
C ILE A 22 6.16 7.11 9.73
N TYR A 23 6.17 5.88 10.26
CA TYR A 23 7.03 5.52 11.39
C TYR A 23 8.51 5.70 11.05
N LEU A 24 8.97 5.17 9.91
CA LEU A 24 10.35 5.34 9.42
C LEU A 24 10.75 6.82 9.28
N ALA A 25 9.84 7.66 8.76
CA ALA A 25 10.06 9.09 8.64
C ALA A 25 10.26 9.77 10.00
N LYS A 26 9.41 9.44 10.98
CA LYS A 26 9.37 10.12 12.28
C LYS A 26 10.39 9.59 13.29
N LYS A 27 10.60 8.27 13.34
CA LYS A 27 11.42 7.62 14.38
C LYS A 27 12.85 7.38 13.92
N GLU A 28 13.03 6.85 12.72
CA GLU A 28 14.36 6.50 12.20
C GLU A 28 15.00 7.65 11.41
N LYS A 29 14.25 8.72 11.13
CA LYS A 29 14.67 9.86 10.29
C LYS A 29 15.21 9.44 8.92
N ASN A 30 14.85 8.24 8.46
CA ASN A 30 15.27 7.70 7.18
C ASN A 30 14.27 8.11 6.10
N ALA A 31 14.44 9.31 5.57
CA ALA A 31 13.53 9.91 4.60
C ALA A 31 13.43 9.10 3.29
N LEU A 32 14.51 8.46 2.86
CA LEU A 32 14.54 7.66 1.63
C LEU A 32 13.69 6.40 1.77
N ALA A 33 13.88 5.65 2.86
CA ALA A 33 13.11 4.44 3.13
C ALA A 33 11.62 4.77 3.41
N ALA A 34 11.35 5.88 4.10
CA ALA A 34 9.99 6.36 4.34
C ALA A 34 9.27 6.74 3.05
N PHE A 35 9.94 7.47 2.15
CA PHE A 35 9.37 7.81 0.85
C PHE A 35 9.11 6.56 0.01
N GLY A 36 10.06 5.63 -0.04
CA GLY A 36 9.92 4.38 -0.77
C GLY A 36 8.74 3.53 -0.27
N THR A 37 8.58 3.40 1.05
CA THR A 37 7.47 2.64 1.65
C THR A 37 6.11 3.32 1.46
N ILE A 38 6.05 4.65 1.56
CA ILE A 38 4.82 5.41 1.27
C ILE A 38 4.45 5.29 -0.21
N PHE A 39 5.40 5.44 -1.13
CA PHE A 39 5.14 5.30 -2.56
C PHE A 39 4.70 3.87 -2.92
N LEU A 40 5.37 2.87 -2.35
CA LEU A 40 5.00 1.47 -2.53
C LEU A 40 3.57 1.19 -2.04
N SER A 41 3.19 1.77 -0.89
CA SER A 41 1.83 1.62 -0.35
C SER A 41 0.75 2.10 -1.32
N LEU A 42 0.98 3.23 -1.99
CA LEU A 42 0.06 3.80 -2.98
C LEU A 42 -0.10 2.87 -4.19
N ILE A 43 0.99 2.25 -4.66
CA ILE A 43 0.96 1.28 -5.76
C ILE A 43 0.14 0.05 -5.36
N THR A 44 0.35 -0.48 -4.16
CA THR A 44 -0.42 -1.65 -3.67
C THR A 44 -1.91 -1.40 -3.59
N VAL A 45 -2.36 -0.17 -3.34
CA VAL A 45 -3.79 0.17 -3.34
C VAL A 45 -4.28 0.47 -4.75
N ALA A 46 -3.50 1.16 -5.58
CA ALA A 46 -3.89 1.54 -6.93
C ALA A 46 -3.99 0.32 -7.87
N ALA A 47 -3.07 -0.64 -7.79
CA ALA A 47 -3.04 -1.81 -8.66
C ALA A 47 -4.34 -2.64 -8.64
N PRO A 48 -4.87 -3.09 -7.48
CA PRO A 48 -6.13 -3.84 -7.43
C PRO A 48 -7.34 -2.99 -7.84
N VAL A 49 -7.33 -1.67 -7.60
CA VAL A 49 -8.40 -0.76 -8.06
C VAL A 49 -8.42 -0.65 -9.58
N ILE A 50 -7.26 -0.47 -10.22
CA ILE A 50 -7.13 -0.45 -11.69
C ILE A 50 -7.54 -1.80 -12.27
N MET A 51 -7.14 -2.91 -11.63
CA MET A 51 -7.50 -4.25 -12.06
C MET A 51 -9.02 -4.50 -11.97
N LEU A 52 -9.70 -3.94 -10.96
CA LEU A 52 -11.15 -3.95 -10.84
C LEU A 52 -11.82 -3.14 -11.96
N ILE A 53 -11.31 -1.95 -12.27
CA ILE A 53 -11.84 -1.08 -13.33
C ILE A 53 -11.69 -1.72 -14.71
N LEU A 54 -10.54 -2.29 -15.04
CA LEU A 54 -10.30 -2.91 -16.35
C LEU A 54 -11.06 -4.22 -16.58
N LYS A 55 -11.49 -4.87 -15.49
CA LYS A 55 -12.22 -6.15 -15.55
C LYS A 55 -13.73 -5.97 -15.78
N TYR A 56 -14.27 -4.79 -15.49
CA TYR A 56 -15.67 -4.42 -15.70
C TYR A 56 -15.81 -3.54 -16.94
#